data_AF-A0AAV8VJQ4-F1
#
_entry.id   AF-A0AAV8VJQ4-F1
#
_cell.length_a   1.000
_cell.length_b   1.000
_cell.length_c   1.000
_cell.angle_alpha   90.00
_cell.angle_beta   90.00
_cell.angle_gamma   90.00
#
_symmetry.space_group_name_H-M   'P 1'
#
loop_
_entity.id
_entity.type
_entity.pdbx_description
1 polymer ?
#
loop_
_entity_poly.entity_id
_entity_poly.type
_entity_poly.pdbx_seq_one_letter_code
_entity_poly.pdbx_strand_id
1 'polypeptide(L)'
;MKYCLVLLVAAVIAREVVGHGMMLDPPNRGSLWRFDIPGAVPNYYDTGNNCGSFGVQYSLGMKCGVCGDAWTDPRPRDNENTGKLGRGIIAKTYQAGSVIETKINITANHNGTFTYR
;
A
#
# COMPACT_ATOMS: atom_id res chain seq x y z
N MET A 1 -17.95 5.47 -38.58
CA MET A 1 -16.79 4.60 -38.31
C MET A 1 -15.62 5.33 -37.63
N LYS A 2 -15.14 6.49 -38.11
CA LYS A 2 -14.01 7.23 -37.50
C LYS A 2 -14.25 7.66 -36.04
N TYR A 3 -15.43 8.18 -35.71
CA TYR A 3 -15.76 8.63 -34.35
C TYR A 3 -15.86 7.49 -33.33
N CYS A 4 -16.32 6.29 -33.73
CA CYS A 4 -16.31 5.12 -32.86
C CYS A 4 -14.89 4.72 -32.46
N LEU A 5 -13.93 4.75 -33.39
CA LEU A 5 -12.55 4.39 -33.10
C LEU A 5 -11.91 5.38 -32.11
N VAL A 6 -12.18 6.68 -32.27
CA VAL A 6 -11.69 7.74 -31.36
C VAL A 6 -12.29 7.59 -29.96
N LEU A 7 -13.58 7.32 -29.85
CA LEU A 7 -14.24 7.08 -28.57
C LEU A 7 -13.74 5.80 -27.88
N LEU A 8 -13.47 4.74 -28.65
CA LEU A 8 -12.94 3.48 -28.13
C LEU A 8 -11.50 3.64 -27.64
N VAL A 9 -10.67 4.40 -28.37
CA VAL A 9 -9.31 4.74 -27.95
C VAL A 9 -9.34 5.62 -26.69
N ALA A 10 -10.20 6.65 -26.63
CA ALA A 10 -10.34 7.48 -25.44
C ALA A 10 -10.80 6.69 -24.20
N ALA A 11 -11.73 5.74 -24.35
CA ALA A 11 -12.18 4.86 -23.27
C ALA A 11 -11.09 3.88 -22.79
N VAL A 12 -10.16 3.47 -23.66
CA VAL A 12 -9.00 2.64 -23.29
C VAL A 12 -7.94 3.46 -22.56
N ILE A 13 -7.75 4.73 -22.90
CA ILE A 13 -6.78 5.63 -22.26
C ILE A 13 -7.31 6.15 -20.91
N ALA A 14 -8.64 6.25 -20.73
CA ALA A 14 -9.27 6.65 -19.47
C ALA A 14 -9.22 5.59 -18.35
N ARG A 15 -8.41 4.54 -18.50
CA ARG A 15 -8.12 3.62 -17.41
C ARG A 15 -7.28 4.37 -16.38
N GLU A 16 -7.92 4.76 -15.28
CA GLU A 16 -7.21 5.34 -14.14
C GLU A 16 -6.04 4.44 -13.77
N VAL A 17 -4.84 5.02 -13.77
CA VAL A 17 -3.65 4.31 -13.33
C VAL A 17 -3.67 4.31 -11.82
N VAL A 18 -4.44 3.40 -11.22
CA VAL A 18 -4.47 3.30 -9.77
C VAL A 18 -3.20 2.58 -9.33
N GLY A 19 -2.24 3.35 -8.83
CA GLY A 19 -0.97 2.86 -8.33
C GLY A 19 -1.11 2.07 -7.06
N HIS A 20 -0.55 0.87 -7.09
CA HIS A 20 -0.82 -0.13 -6.09
C HIS A 20 0.35 -1.08 -5.96
N GLY A 21 0.72 -1.33 -4.71
CA GLY A 21 1.78 -2.24 -4.36
C GLY A 21 1.82 -2.46 -2.86
N MET A 22 2.42 -3.57 -2.47
CA MET A 22 2.51 -3.97 -1.07
C MET A 22 3.79 -4.76 -0.82
N MET A 23 4.31 -4.65 0.39
CA MET A 23 5.44 -5.44 0.84
C MET A 23 4.91 -6.79 1.34
N LEU A 24 5.38 -7.87 0.72
CA LEU A 24 4.92 -9.23 0.99
C LEU A 24 5.97 -10.08 1.72
N ASP A 25 7.25 -9.69 1.70
CA ASP A 25 8.27 -10.31 2.53
C ASP A 25 9.21 -9.25 3.11
N PRO A 26 9.24 -9.08 4.45
CA PRO A 26 8.20 -9.51 5.38
C PRO A 26 6.86 -8.84 5.04
N PRO A 27 5.72 -9.52 5.23
CA PRO A 27 4.42 -8.92 4.90
C PRO A 27 4.17 -7.67 5.74
N ASN A 28 3.75 -6.58 5.10
CA ASN A 28 3.26 -5.42 5.82
C ASN A 28 1.95 -5.77 6.57
N ARG A 29 1.56 -4.92 7.53
CA ARG A 29 0.38 -5.18 8.38
C ARG A 29 -0.91 -5.38 7.59
N GLY A 30 -1.11 -4.59 6.54
CA GLY A 30 -2.26 -4.71 5.66
C GLY A 30 -2.32 -6.01 4.85
N SER A 31 -1.20 -6.65 4.57
CA SER A 31 -1.13 -7.87 3.77
C SER A 31 -0.96 -9.15 4.59
N LEU A 32 -0.90 -9.08 5.93
CA LEU A 32 -0.74 -10.26 6.80
C LEU A 32 -1.79 -11.35 6.53
N TRP A 33 -3.02 -10.95 6.22
CA TRP A 33 -4.13 -11.88 5.98
C TRP A 33 -3.92 -12.76 4.74
N ARG A 34 -3.03 -12.38 3.81
CA ARG A 34 -2.71 -13.18 2.62
C ARG A 34 -1.90 -14.44 2.92
N PHE A 35 -1.38 -14.55 4.13
CA PHE A 35 -0.50 -15.63 4.58
C PHE A 35 -1.15 -16.54 5.62
N ASP A 36 -2.49 -16.45 5.76
CA ASP A 36 -3.27 -17.24 6.72
C ASP A 36 -2.74 -17.14 8.17
N ILE A 37 -2.15 -15.99 8.52
CA ILE A 37 -1.57 -15.77 9.85
C ILE A 37 -2.70 -15.60 10.88
N PRO A 38 -2.71 -16.39 11.97
CA PRO A 38 -3.72 -16.28 13.01
C PRO A 38 -3.85 -14.85 13.57
N GLY A 39 -5.09 -14.36 13.63
CA GLY A 39 -5.40 -13.02 14.14
C GLY A 39 -5.20 -11.89 13.15
N ALA A 40 -4.69 -12.15 11.93
CA ALA A 40 -4.65 -11.15 10.87
C ALA A 40 -6.07 -10.77 10.43
N VAL A 41 -6.31 -9.48 10.24
CA VAL A 41 -7.61 -8.95 9.80
C VAL A 41 -7.54 -8.74 8.28
N PRO A 42 -8.50 -9.29 7.50
CA PRO A 42 -8.52 -9.10 6.05
C PRO A 42 -8.57 -7.62 5.64
N ASN A 43 -7.68 -7.23 4.74
CA ASN A 43 -7.70 -5.95 4.03
C ASN A 43 -7.54 -6.20 2.53
N TYR A 44 -8.66 -6.24 1.80
CA TYR A 44 -8.66 -6.47 0.35
C TYR A 44 -8.14 -5.28 -0.46
N TYR A 45 -7.88 -4.14 0.18
CA TYR A 45 -7.30 -2.92 -0.40
C TYR A 45 -5.85 -2.68 0.09
N ASP A 46 -5.15 -3.72 0.51
CA ASP A 46 -3.80 -3.68 1.09
C ASP A 46 -2.70 -3.23 0.13
N THR A 47 -2.98 -3.18 -1.18
CA THR A 47 -2.11 -2.56 -2.16
C THR A 47 -2.22 -1.03 -2.19
N GLY A 48 -3.23 -0.45 -1.52
CA GLY A 48 -3.68 0.94 -1.64
C GLY A 48 -3.20 1.87 -0.53
N ASN A 49 -2.14 1.52 0.19
CA ASN A 49 -1.55 2.35 1.26
C ASN A 49 -0.78 3.56 0.67
N ASN A 50 -1.51 4.51 0.09
CA ASN A 50 -1.00 5.65 -0.68
C ASN A 50 -1.21 7.00 0.03
N CYS A 51 -1.13 7.01 1.37
CA CYS A 51 -1.26 8.21 2.20
C CYS A 51 -2.64 8.91 2.10
N GLY A 52 -3.69 8.16 1.73
CA GLY A 52 -5.05 8.69 1.56
C GLY A 52 -5.34 9.29 0.17
N SER A 53 -4.53 8.97 -0.84
CA SER A 53 -4.49 9.55 -2.20
C SER A 53 -3.58 10.78 -2.37
N PHE A 54 -3.13 10.99 -3.61
CA PHE A 54 -2.26 12.11 -3.97
C PHE A 54 -2.89 13.47 -3.64
N GLY A 55 -4.18 13.68 -3.93
CA GLY A 55 -4.84 14.96 -3.67
C GLY A 55 -4.90 15.31 -2.18
N VAL A 56 -5.20 14.32 -1.34
CA VAL A 56 -5.17 14.47 0.13
C VAL A 56 -3.75 14.75 0.61
N GLN A 57 -2.79 13.91 0.22
CA GLN A 57 -1.39 14.07 0.62
C GLN A 57 -0.81 15.44 0.21
N TYR A 58 -1.06 15.86 -1.03
CA TYR A 58 -0.58 17.14 -1.56
C TYR A 58 -1.17 18.32 -0.78
N SER A 59 -2.48 18.32 -0.52
CA SER A 59 -3.14 19.39 0.25
C SER A 59 -2.63 19.51 1.70
N LEU A 60 -2.04 18.43 2.24
CA LEU A 60 -1.48 18.37 3.59
C LEU A 60 0.04 18.63 3.63
N GLY A 61 0.64 19.06 2.52
CA GLY A 61 2.08 19.32 2.44
C GLY A 61 2.90 18.03 2.43
N MET A 62 2.46 17.05 1.64
CA MET A 62 3.09 15.73 1.47
C MET A 62 3.13 14.86 2.74
N LYS A 63 2.35 15.20 3.77
CA LYS A 63 2.26 14.41 5.01
C LYS A 63 1.60 13.05 4.76
N CYS A 64 2.10 12.04 5.44
CA CYS A 64 1.64 10.65 5.33
C CYS A 64 1.66 9.96 6.70
N GLY A 65 0.68 9.11 6.99
CA GLY A 65 0.75 8.21 8.14
C GLY A 65 1.98 7.31 8.02
N VAL A 66 2.61 6.97 9.15
CA VAL A 66 3.89 6.24 9.14
C VAL A 66 3.76 4.83 8.55
N CYS A 67 2.53 4.30 8.45
CA CYS A 67 2.21 3.01 7.84
C CYS A 67 1.38 3.13 6.55
N GLY A 68 1.35 4.31 5.93
CA GLY A 68 0.72 4.55 4.61
C GLY A 68 -0.76 4.95 4.65
N ASP A 69 -1.35 5.05 5.84
CA ASP A 69 -2.71 5.60 6.05
C ASP A 69 -2.75 7.12 5.78
N ALA A 70 -3.95 7.70 5.66
CA ALA A 70 -4.08 9.14 5.48
C ALA A 70 -3.59 9.88 6.73
N TRP A 71 -2.92 11.01 6.54
CA TRP A 71 -2.40 11.77 7.68
C TRP A 71 -3.50 12.29 8.61
N THR A 72 -4.69 12.52 8.09
CA THR A 72 -5.86 12.98 8.85
C THR A 72 -6.58 11.91 9.65
N ASP A 73 -6.28 10.62 9.41
CA ASP A 73 -6.93 9.53 10.14
C ASP A 73 -6.60 9.61 11.63
N PRO A 74 -7.57 9.27 12.52
CA PRO A 74 -7.35 9.27 13.96
C PRO A 74 -6.25 8.28 14.33
N ARG A 75 -5.47 8.62 15.36
CA ARG A 75 -4.42 7.72 15.88
C ARG A 75 -4.98 6.81 16.98
N PRO A 76 -4.54 5.53 17.05
CA PRO A 76 -3.72 4.84 16.06
C PRO A 76 -4.50 4.62 14.76
N ARG A 77 -3.85 4.91 13.63
CA ARG A 77 -4.45 4.65 12.31
C ARG A 77 -4.54 3.15 12.06
N ASP A 78 -5.32 2.72 11.07
CA ASP A 78 -5.60 1.30 10.85
C ASP A 78 -4.33 0.45 10.70
N ASN A 79 -3.33 0.91 9.94
CA ASN A 79 -2.06 0.19 9.77
C ASN A 79 -1.01 0.50 10.86
N GLU A 80 -1.28 1.40 11.81
CA GLU A 80 -0.36 1.70 12.91
C GLU A 80 -0.44 0.64 14.03
N ASN A 81 0.59 0.58 14.89
CA ASN A 81 0.57 -0.34 16.03
C ASN A 81 -0.61 0.00 16.95
N THR A 82 -1.29 -1.02 17.47
CA THR A 82 -2.58 -0.92 18.18
C THR A 82 -3.77 -0.45 17.36
N GLY A 83 -3.57 -0.14 16.07
CA GLY A 83 -4.64 0.03 15.10
C GLY A 83 -5.27 -1.30 14.68
N LYS A 84 -6.32 -1.23 13.86
CA LYS A 84 -7.10 -2.39 13.38
C LYS A 84 -6.23 -3.51 12.79
N LEU A 85 -5.19 -3.15 12.03
CA LEU A 85 -4.29 -4.07 11.34
C LEU A 85 -2.96 -4.26 12.10
N GLY A 86 -2.59 -3.33 12.99
CA GLY A 86 -1.36 -3.40 13.80
C GLY A 86 -1.53 -4.14 15.11
N ARG A 87 -1.79 -5.44 15.05
CA ARG A 87 -2.11 -6.29 16.22
C ARG A 87 -0.91 -6.88 16.98
N GLY A 88 0.29 -6.34 16.77
CA GLY A 88 1.52 -6.86 17.40
C GLY A 88 1.99 -8.23 16.91
N ILE A 89 1.48 -8.68 15.75
CA ILE A 89 1.87 -9.95 15.13
C ILE A 89 3.30 -9.82 14.58
N ILE A 90 4.19 -10.73 14.99
CA ILE A 90 5.55 -10.82 14.46
C ILE A 90 5.51 -11.58 13.13
N ALA A 91 5.69 -10.86 12.03
CA ALA A 91 5.66 -11.43 10.68
C ALA A 91 6.92 -12.25 10.34
N LYS A 92 8.08 -11.80 10.84
CA LYS A 92 9.38 -12.43 10.58
C LYS A 92 10.38 -12.00 11.64
N THR A 93 11.34 -12.85 11.94
CA THR A 93 12.45 -12.59 12.88
C THR A 93 13.77 -12.59 12.13
N TYR A 94 14.71 -11.75 12.58
CA TYR A 94 16.01 -11.57 11.95
C TYR A 94 17.11 -11.49 13.00
N GLN A 95 18.32 -11.85 12.60
CA GLN A 95 19.51 -11.60 13.40
C GLN A 95 19.95 -10.14 13.24
N ALA A 96 20.35 -9.49 14.33
CA ALA A 96 20.83 -8.11 14.26
C ALA A 96 22.04 -8.00 13.31
N GLY A 97 22.00 -7.01 12.41
CA GLY A 97 23.05 -6.78 11.41
C GLY A 97 22.99 -7.68 10.18
N SER A 98 22.04 -8.63 10.07
CA SER A 98 21.93 -9.47 8.88
C SER A 98 21.42 -8.69 7.66
N VAL A 99 21.95 -9.01 6.49
CA VAL A 99 21.32 -8.63 5.21
C VAL A 99 20.05 -9.46 5.02
N ILE A 100 18.96 -8.81 4.65
CA ILE A 100 17.67 -9.46 4.44
C ILE A 100 17.20 -9.25 3.00
N GLU A 101 16.49 -10.24 2.45
CA GLU A 101 15.75 -10.09 1.21
C GLU A 101 14.37 -9.50 1.51
N THR A 102 13.97 -8.48 0.76
CA THR A 102 12.63 -7.90 0.83
C THR A 102 11.90 -8.06 -0.50
N LYS A 103 10.61 -8.45 -0.47
CA LYS A 103 9.79 -8.62 -1.67
C LYS A 103 8.64 -7.63 -1.68
N ILE A 104 8.63 -6.78 -2.72
CA ILE A 104 7.54 -5.87 -3.03
C ILE A 104 6.77 -6.44 -4.21
N ASN A 105 5.45 -6.58 -4.07
CA ASN A 105 4.58 -6.90 -5.20
C ASN A 105 3.96 -5.60 -5.74
N ILE A 106 4.20 -5.32 -7.02
CA ILE A 106 3.68 -4.13 -7.72
C ILE A 106 2.56 -4.59 -8.65
N THR A 107 1.34 -4.17 -8.36
CA THR A 107 0.18 -4.48 -9.20
C THR A 107 -0.07 -3.40 -10.26
N ALA A 108 0.48 -2.20 -10.06
CA ALA A 108 0.54 -1.14 -11.06
C ALA A 108 1.86 -0.37 -10.95
N ASN A 109 2.67 -0.39 -12.01
CA ASN A 109 4.01 0.18 -12.01
C ASN A 109 4.01 1.68 -12.34
N HIS A 110 4.48 2.50 -11.40
CA HIS A 110 4.59 3.97 -11.51
C HIS A 110 6.04 4.46 -11.59
N ASN A 111 7.00 3.56 -11.79
CA ASN A 111 8.43 3.83 -11.66
C ASN A 111 8.80 4.35 -10.25
N GLY A 112 9.98 4.95 -10.09
CA GLY A 112 10.47 5.49 -8.82
C GLY A 112 11.41 4.54 -8.07
N THR A 113 11.52 4.73 -6.75
CA THR A 113 12.48 4.03 -5.89
C THR A 113 11.86 3.63 -4.56
N PHE A 114 12.29 2.49 -4.01
CA PHE A 114 11.92 2.05 -2.66
C PHE A 114 12.98 2.45 -1.63
N THR A 115 12.54 2.81 -0.43
CA THR A 115 13.41 3.08 0.73
C THR A 115 12.81 2.43 1.97
N TYR A 116 13.67 2.05 2.92
CA TYR A 116 13.31 1.36 4.15
C TYR A 116 13.90 2.13 5.34
N ARG A 117 13.23 2.08 6.50
CA ARG A 117 13.64 2.73 7.76
C ARG A 117 13.41 1.81 8.94
#